data_AF-A8PQN7-F1
#
_entry.id   AF-A8PQN7-F1
#
_cell.length_a   1.000
_cell.length_b   1.000
_cell.length_c   1.000
_cell.angle_alpha   90.00
_cell.angle_beta   90.00
_cell.angle_gamma   90.00
#
_symmetry.space_group_name_H-M   'P 1'
#
loop_
_entity.id
_entity.type
_entity.pdbx_description
1 polymer ?
#
loop_
_entity_poly.entity_id
_entity_poly.type
_entity_poly.pdbx_seq_one_letter_code
_entity_poly.pdbx_strand_id
1 'polypeptide(L)'
;MKQAILSKEFEAEAIARLKSGESLTGKDGILTPLIKQIIEASLEGEIDAHLSESKATDISNRRNGKTSKLLKTGTESFELETPRDRLGTFEPQMVKKRQTVLNESLDNKILSLYALGMSYEAIQEHLADMYGLEVSAAKISLISDKLMPVITEWRNRPLESVYPIVFLDAMHFKVRIEGKVSSRAFYSVLGVNNQGRKEILGLYLSENEGSRF
;
A
#
# COMPACT_ATOMS: atom_id res chain seq x y z
N MET A 1 9.63 -36.44 12.16
CA MET A 1 8.77 -36.63 13.37
C MET A 1 8.66 -35.39 14.28
N LYS A 2 9.60 -34.43 14.31
CA LYS A 2 9.50 -33.24 15.20
C LYS A 2 8.52 -32.14 14.75
N GLN A 3 8.15 -32.04 13.46
CA GLN A 3 7.27 -30.97 12.97
C GLN A 3 5.78 -31.16 13.32
N ALA A 4 5.28 -32.39 13.43
CA ALA A 4 3.86 -32.64 13.71
C ALA A 4 3.49 -32.38 15.19
N ILE A 5 4.47 -32.47 16.11
CA ILE A 5 4.26 -32.33 17.55
C ILE A 5 4.03 -30.86 17.92
N LEU A 6 4.72 -29.92 17.25
CA LEU A 6 4.56 -28.48 17.46
C LEU A 6 3.15 -27.96 17.11
N SER A 7 2.49 -28.55 16.11
CA SER A 7 1.15 -28.11 15.66
C SER A 7 0.06 -28.36 16.70
N LYS A 8 0.08 -29.52 17.37
CA LYS A 8 -0.97 -29.90 18.33
C LYS A 8 -0.84 -29.19 19.68
N GLU A 9 0.38 -28.91 20.12
CA GLU A 9 0.61 -28.12 21.35
C GLU A 9 0.18 -26.67 21.15
N PHE A 10 0.51 -26.07 20.00
CA PHE A 10 0.05 -24.73 19.65
C PHE A 10 -1.48 -24.67 19.52
N GLU A 11 -2.11 -25.65 18.89
CA GLU A 11 -3.58 -25.73 18.81
C GLU A 11 -4.23 -25.80 20.20
N ALA A 12 -3.68 -26.61 21.11
CA ALA A 12 -4.21 -26.74 22.47
C ALA A 12 -4.05 -25.44 23.29
N GLU A 13 -2.88 -24.78 23.18
CA GLU A 13 -2.61 -23.50 23.82
C GLU A 13 -3.48 -22.37 23.23
N ALA A 14 -3.62 -22.33 21.91
CA ALA A 14 -4.45 -21.36 21.20
C ALA A 14 -5.93 -21.50 21.59
N ILE A 15 -6.45 -22.73 21.72
CA ILE A 15 -7.83 -22.99 22.18
C ILE A 15 -8.00 -22.58 23.64
N ALA A 16 -6.99 -22.79 24.50
CA ALA A 16 -7.05 -22.39 25.90
C ALA A 16 -7.09 -20.85 26.06
N ARG A 17 -6.26 -20.13 25.30
CA ARG A 17 -6.23 -18.66 25.27
C ARG A 17 -7.47 -18.04 24.62
N LEU A 18 -8.02 -18.68 23.59
CA LEU A 18 -9.32 -18.28 23.02
C LEU A 18 -10.45 -18.38 24.05
N LYS A 19 -10.45 -19.43 24.87
CA LYS A 19 -11.44 -19.62 25.93
C LYS A 19 -11.29 -18.63 27.10
N SER A 20 -10.10 -18.09 27.34
CA SER A 20 -9.87 -17.03 28.34
C SER A 20 -10.27 -15.63 27.84
N GLY A 21 -10.72 -15.50 26.58
CA GLY A 21 -11.15 -14.25 25.99
C GLY A 21 -10.02 -13.40 25.41
N GLU A 22 -8.82 -13.97 25.24
CA GLU A 22 -7.74 -13.29 24.53
C GLU A 22 -8.08 -13.17 23.04
N SER A 23 -7.82 -12.01 22.47
CA SER A 23 -8.06 -11.75 21.05
C SER A 23 -7.13 -12.61 20.18
N LEU A 24 -7.66 -13.13 19.06
CA LEU A 24 -6.87 -13.81 18.03
C LEU A 24 -5.72 -12.93 17.49
N THR A 25 -5.97 -11.62 17.50
CA THR A 25 -5.10 -10.55 17.03
C THR A 25 -5.02 -9.45 18.11
N GLY A 26 -3.85 -8.90 18.38
CA GLY A 26 -3.58 -7.85 19.35
C GLY A 26 -2.13 -7.90 19.86
N LYS A 27 -1.74 -6.99 20.75
CA LYS A 27 -0.36 -6.89 21.28
C LYS A 27 0.19 -8.21 21.87
N ASP A 28 -0.70 -9.07 22.36
CA ASP A 28 -0.42 -10.42 22.87
C ASP A 28 -1.30 -11.47 22.16
N GLY A 29 -1.59 -11.24 20.89
CA GLY A 29 -2.46 -12.09 20.07
C GLY A 29 -1.93 -13.51 19.95
N ILE A 30 -2.85 -14.46 19.95
CA ILE A 30 -2.53 -15.89 19.87
C ILE A 30 -1.73 -16.22 18.60
N LEU A 31 -1.98 -15.49 17.51
CA LEU A 31 -1.38 -15.74 16.20
C LEU A 31 -0.04 -15.02 15.97
N THR A 32 0.33 -14.03 16.79
CA THR A 32 1.53 -13.20 16.59
C THR A 32 2.82 -14.04 16.55
N PRO A 33 3.07 -15.00 17.46
CA PRO A 33 4.26 -15.84 17.40
C PRO A 33 4.32 -16.72 16.14
N LEU A 34 3.16 -17.21 15.69
CA LEU A 34 3.05 -18.02 14.48
C LEU A 34 3.38 -17.21 13.22
N ILE A 35 2.81 -16.00 13.11
CA ILE A 35 3.08 -15.08 12.00
C ILE A 35 4.58 -14.74 11.95
N LYS A 36 5.17 -14.42 13.10
CA LYS A 36 6.63 -14.18 13.20
C LYS A 36 7.43 -15.36 12.69
N GLN A 37 7.12 -16.56 13.17
CA GLN A 37 7.86 -17.78 12.81
C GLN A 37 7.76 -18.09 11.30
N ILE A 38 6.58 -17.92 10.70
CA ILE A 38 6.38 -18.12 9.25
C ILE A 38 7.23 -17.15 8.44
N ILE A 39 7.24 -15.86 8.82
CA ILE A 39 8.00 -14.84 8.09
C ILE A 39 9.50 -15.06 8.25
N GLU A 40 9.98 -15.33 9.45
CA GLU A 40 11.41 -15.61 9.70
C GLU A 40 11.86 -16.86 8.95
N ALA A 41 11.07 -17.93 8.96
CA ALA A 41 11.37 -19.14 8.18
C ALA A 41 11.42 -18.86 6.67
N SER A 42 10.52 -18.03 6.15
CA SER A 42 10.56 -17.64 4.74
C SER A 42 11.81 -16.83 4.40
N LEU A 43 12.19 -15.87 5.24
CA LEU A 43 13.39 -15.06 5.04
C LEU A 43 14.69 -15.87 5.13
N GLU A 44 14.73 -16.87 6.01
CA GLU A 44 15.82 -17.84 6.09
C GLU A 44 15.94 -18.66 4.79
N GLY A 45 14.81 -19.07 4.20
CA GLY A 45 14.79 -19.73 2.91
C GLY A 45 15.26 -18.83 1.77
N GLU A 46 14.84 -17.56 1.74
CA GLU A 46 15.25 -16.60 0.72
C GLU A 46 16.77 -16.32 0.74
N ILE A 47 17.37 -16.15 1.92
CA ILE A 47 18.82 -15.91 2.01
C ILE A 47 19.63 -17.16 1.61
N ASP A 48 19.13 -18.37 1.90
CA ASP A 48 19.79 -19.60 1.45
C ASP A 48 19.76 -19.73 -0.06
N ALA A 49 18.63 -19.39 -0.71
CA ALA A 49 18.54 -19.32 -2.15
C ALA A 49 19.53 -18.30 -2.72
N HIS A 50 19.55 -17.06 -2.20
CA HIS A 50 20.47 -16.00 -2.62
C HIS A 50 21.95 -16.38 -2.50
N LEU A 51 22.33 -17.04 -1.40
CA LEU A 51 23.70 -17.49 -1.19
C LEU A 51 24.08 -18.68 -2.07
N SER A 52 23.11 -19.55 -2.39
CA SER A 52 23.33 -20.63 -3.35
C SER A 52 23.57 -20.10 -4.76
N GLU A 53 22.82 -19.07 -5.17
CA GLU A 53 22.99 -18.39 -6.45
C GLU A 53 24.33 -17.66 -6.51
N SER A 54 24.68 -16.91 -5.46
CA SER A 54 25.97 -16.22 -5.36
C SER A 54 27.16 -17.19 -5.54
N LYS A 55 27.07 -18.39 -4.95
CA LYS A 55 28.08 -19.44 -5.13
C LYS A 55 28.13 -19.97 -6.56
N ALA A 56 27.00 -20.10 -7.23
CA ALA A 56 26.94 -20.55 -8.62
C ALA A 56 27.53 -19.51 -9.58
N THR A 57 27.45 -18.22 -9.26
CA THR A 57 28.09 -17.13 -10.02
C THR A 57 29.54 -16.80 -9.60
N ASP A 58 30.14 -17.65 -8.76
CA ASP A 58 31.51 -17.49 -8.23
C ASP A 58 31.73 -16.19 -7.42
N ILE A 59 30.63 -15.64 -6.86
CA ILE A 59 30.65 -14.47 -5.98
C ILE A 59 30.84 -14.96 -4.54
N SER A 60 31.95 -14.58 -3.91
CA SER A 60 32.25 -14.90 -2.51
C SER A 60 31.33 -14.13 -1.55
N ASN A 61 30.12 -14.65 -1.31
CA ASN A 61 29.17 -14.13 -0.34
C ASN A 61 28.91 -15.13 0.79
N ARG A 62 28.55 -14.63 1.97
CA ARG A 62 28.23 -15.45 3.16
C ARG A 62 27.25 -14.73 4.07
N ARG A 63 26.61 -15.48 4.97
CA ARG A 63 25.76 -14.92 6.04
C ARG A 63 26.59 -14.01 6.96
N ASN A 64 25.98 -12.92 7.43
CA ASN A 64 26.57 -11.92 8.31
C ASN A 64 25.61 -11.53 9.45
N GLY A 65 25.05 -12.53 10.11
CA GLY A 65 24.15 -12.36 11.25
C GLY A 65 22.73 -11.95 10.86
N LYS A 66 22.01 -11.40 11.85
CA LYS A 66 20.63 -10.95 11.73
C LYS A 66 20.49 -9.49 12.19
N THR A 67 19.48 -8.81 11.71
CA THR A 67 19.09 -7.45 12.15
C THR A 67 17.64 -7.48 12.59
N SER A 68 17.34 -6.91 13.75
CA SER A 68 15.96 -6.74 14.21
C SER A 68 15.32 -5.53 13.55
N LYS A 69 14.04 -5.65 13.22
CA LYS A 69 13.19 -4.51 12.87
C LYS A 69 11.81 -4.69 13.47
N LEU A 70 11.23 -3.59 13.94
CA LEU A 70 9.84 -3.58 14.42
C LEU A 70 8.92 -3.59 13.20
N LEU A 71 8.22 -4.71 13.01
CA LEU A 71 7.28 -4.91 11.92
C LEU A 71 5.86 -4.69 12.42
N LYS A 72 5.15 -3.78 11.78
CA LYS A 72 3.75 -3.47 12.02
C LYS A 72 2.87 -4.29 11.08
N THR A 73 2.11 -5.22 11.63
CA THR A 73 0.90 -5.77 11.01
C THR A 73 -0.25 -4.81 11.27
N GLY A 74 -1.41 -4.98 10.62
CA GLY A 74 -2.57 -4.11 10.82
C GLY A 74 -2.76 -3.78 12.31
N THR A 75 -3.08 -4.80 13.10
CA THR A 75 -3.43 -4.66 14.51
C THR A 75 -2.25 -4.64 15.49
N GLU A 76 -1.00 -4.84 15.05
CA GLU A 76 0.10 -5.16 15.97
C GLU A 76 1.47 -4.70 15.48
N SER A 77 2.45 -4.74 16.39
CA SER A 77 3.85 -4.65 16.03
C SER A 77 4.65 -5.71 16.78
N PHE A 78 5.50 -6.45 16.07
CA PHE A 78 6.40 -7.43 16.69
C PHE A 78 7.83 -7.24 16.17
N GLU A 79 8.81 -7.65 16.97
CA GLU A 79 10.21 -7.67 16.54
C GLU A 79 10.44 -8.85 15.60
N LEU A 80 10.80 -8.52 14.36
CA LEU A 80 11.19 -9.47 13.33
C LEU A 80 12.71 -9.51 13.20
N GLU A 81 13.29 -10.71 13.24
CA GLU A 81 14.69 -10.92 12.90
C GLU A 81 14.85 -11.17 11.39
N THR A 82 15.61 -10.31 10.73
CA THR A 82 15.90 -10.43 9.30
C THR A 82 17.34 -10.88 9.08
N PRO A 83 17.60 -11.93 8.28
CA PRO A 83 18.95 -12.36 7.99
C PRO A 83 19.65 -11.39 7.04
N ARG A 84 20.98 -11.35 7.11
CA ARG A 84 21.81 -10.47 6.29
C ARG A 84 22.97 -11.21 5.66
N ASP A 85 23.35 -10.80 4.46
CA ASP A 85 24.55 -11.26 3.79
C ASP A 85 25.72 -10.31 4.05
N ARG A 86 26.94 -10.75 3.72
CA ARG A 86 28.17 -9.99 3.97
C ARG A 86 28.37 -8.87 2.96
N LEU A 87 27.96 -9.08 1.71
CA LEU A 87 28.10 -8.11 0.63
C LEU A 87 26.95 -7.09 0.59
N GLY A 88 25.85 -7.34 1.33
CA GLY A 88 24.68 -6.47 1.37
C GLY A 88 23.80 -6.55 0.13
N THR A 89 24.03 -7.53 -0.75
CA THR A 89 23.33 -7.70 -2.03
C THR A 89 22.01 -8.43 -1.90
N PHE A 90 21.74 -9.08 -0.76
CA PHE A 90 20.48 -9.80 -0.54
C PHE A 90 19.29 -8.85 -0.47
N GLU A 91 18.31 -8.97 -1.36
CA GLU A 91 17.07 -8.20 -1.32
C GLU A 91 15.86 -9.11 -1.02
N PRO A 92 15.38 -9.14 0.24
CA PRO A 92 14.26 -10.00 0.62
C PRO A 92 12.95 -9.58 -0.06
N GLN A 93 12.16 -10.56 -0.49
CA GLN A 93 10.89 -10.36 -1.18
C GLN A 93 9.71 -10.32 -0.21
N MET A 94 9.65 -11.24 0.76
CA MET A 94 8.54 -11.26 1.74
C MET A 94 8.45 -9.98 2.55
N VAL A 95 9.58 -9.47 3.04
CA VAL A 95 9.63 -8.19 3.77
C VAL A 95 10.86 -7.40 3.35
N LYS A 96 10.66 -6.42 2.47
CA LYS A 96 11.71 -5.59 1.85
C LYS A 96 12.59 -4.90 2.91
N LYS A 97 13.81 -4.53 2.51
CA LYS A 97 14.73 -3.73 3.36
C LYS A 97 14.02 -2.44 3.79
N ARG A 98 14.10 -2.13 5.09
CA ARG A 98 13.45 -0.96 5.74
C ARG A 98 11.91 -0.94 5.69
N GLN A 99 11.26 -1.97 5.12
CA GLN A 99 9.81 -2.13 5.23
C GLN A 99 9.45 -2.49 6.68
N THR A 100 8.67 -1.62 7.30
CA THR A 100 8.15 -1.75 8.67
C THR A 100 6.66 -2.03 8.70
N VAL A 101 5.98 -2.09 7.55
CA VAL A 101 4.55 -2.42 7.46
C VAL A 101 4.38 -3.57 6.47
N LEU A 102 3.79 -4.69 6.90
CA LEU A 102 3.62 -5.89 6.06
C LEU A 102 2.67 -5.68 4.87
N ASN A 103 1.65 -4.85 5.04
CA ASN A 103 0.58 -4.73 4.05
C ASN A 103 0.91 -3.69 2.97
N GLU A 104 1.45 -4.14 1.83
CA GLU A 104 1.44 -3.37 0.57
C GLU A 104 -0.02 -3.11 0.09
N SER A 105 -0.98 -3.90 0.59
CA SER A 105 -2.43 -3.70 0.41
C SER A 105 -3.00 -2.47 1.13
N LEU A 106 -2.31 -1.90 2.13
CA LEU A 106 -2.85 -0.75 2.87
C LEU A 106 -2.91 0.50 1.99
N ASP A 107 -1.88 0.76 1.18
CA ASP A 107 -1.84 1.91 0.27
C ASP A 107 -3.01 1.85 -0.71
N ASN A 108 -3.27 0.68 -1.32
CA ASN A 108 -4.42 0.50 -2.23
C ASN A 108 -5.77 0.67 -1.51
N LYS A 109 -5.88 0.23 -0.25
CA LYS A 109 -7.07 0.46 0.57
C LYS A 109 -7.25 1.95 0.86
N ILE A 110 -6.20 2.66 1.25
CA ILE A 110 -6.21 4.11 1.45
C ILE A 110 -6.67 4.83 0.17
N LEU A 111 -6.10 4.46 -0.98
CA LEU A 111 -6.50 5.02 -2.27
C LEU A 111 -7.96 4.72 -2.60
N SER A 112 -8.46 3.52 -2.29
CA SER A 112 -9.87 3.17 -2.50
C SER A 112 -10.82 3.98 -1.61
N LEU A 113 -10.47 4.20 -0.34
CA LEU A 113 -11.26 5.02 0.59
C LEU A 113 -11.26 6.49 0.15
N TYR A 114 -10.12 6.99 -0.31
CA TYR A 114 -10.03 8.33 -0.90
C TYR A 114 -10.88 8.46 -2.17
N ALA A 115 -10.84 7.46 -3.06
CA ALA A 115 -11.66 7.42 -4.27
C ALA A 115 -13.17 7.36 -3.98
N LEU A 116 -13.57 6.77 -2.84
CA LEU A 116 -14.95 6.79 -2.33
C LEU A 116 -15.36 8.15 -1.73
N GLY A 117 -14.45 9.12 -1.67
CA GLY A 117 -14.72 10.48 -1.19
C GLY A 117 -14.58 10.67 0.32
N MET A 118 -13.93 9.74 1.03
CA MET A 118 -13.66 9.91 2.46
C MET A 118 -12.61 11.02 2.68
N SER A 119 -12.83 11.85 3.70
CA SER A 119 -11.83 12.84 4.13
C SER A 119 -10.60 12.14 4.71
N TYR A 120 -9.46 12.83 4.74
CA TYR A 120 -8.25 12.26 5.36
C TYR A 120 -8.48 11.89 6.82
N GLU A 121 -9.16 12.73 7.59
CA GLU A 121 -9.50 12.46 9.00
C GLU A 121 -10.35 11.19 9.13
N ALA A 122 -11.38 11.03 8.30
CA ALA A 122 -12.24 9.84 8.31
C ALA A 122 -11.46 8.57 7.91
N ILE A 123 -10.51 8.68 6.97
CA ILE A 123 -9.64 7.56 6.62
C ILE A 123 -8.74 7.18 7.79
N GLN A 124 -8.18 8.16 8.52
CA GLN A 124 -7.36 7.90 9.70
C GLN A 124 -8.15 7.17 10.79
N GLU A 125 -9.32 7.69 11.14
CA GLU A 125 -10.22 7.07 12.12
C GLU A 125 -10.60 5.65 11.71
N HIS A 126 -11.00 5.47 10.45
CA HIS A 126 -11.38 4.15 9.93
C HIS A 126 -10.23 3.13 9.97
N LEU A 127 -9.00 3.57 9.70
CA LEU A 127 -7.83 2.70 9.79
C LEU A 127 -7.41 2.40 11.24
N ALA A 128 -7.59 3.36 12.14
CA ALA A 128 -7.37 3.15 13.56
C ALA A 128 -8.41 2.15 14.13
N ASP A 129 -9.68 2.27 13.74
CA ASP A 129 -10.75 1.40 14.25
C ASP A 129 -10.68 -0.01 13.68
N MET A 130 -10.59 -0.17 12.36
CA MET A 130 -10.62 -1.49 11.74
C MET A 130 -9.30 -2.24 11.86
N TYR A 131 -8.19 -1.49 11.82
CA TYR A 131 -6.86 -2.10 11.79
C TYR A 131 -6.03 -1.75 13.01
N GLY A 132 -6.37 -0.81 13.89
CA GLY A 132 -5.45 -0.40 14.97
C GLY A 132 -4.21 0.37 14.45
N LEU A 133 -4.28 0.89 13.22
CA LEU A 133 -3.17 1.57 12.56
C LEU A 133 -3.26 3.08 12.72
N GLU A 134 -2.29 3.66 13.42
CA GLU A 134 -2.09 5.11 13.40
C GLU A 134 -1.38 5.53 12.10
N VAL A 135 -2.14 6.16 11.20
CA VAL A 135 -1.64 6.76 9.96
C VAL A 135 -1.81 8.26 10.05
N SER A 136 -0.79 9.04 9.72
CA SER A 136 -0.90 10.51 9.66
C SER A 136 -1.52 10.98 8.35
N ALA A 137 -2.24 12.11 8.37
CA ALA A 137 -2.77 12.75 7.16
C ALA A 137 -1.66 13.05 6.14
N ALA A 138 -0.46 13.41 6.60
CA ALA A 138 0.71 13.60 5.74
C ALA A 138 1.09 12.30 4.99
N LYS A 139 1.01 11.14 5.66
CA LYS A 139 1.27 9.85 5.03
C LYS A 139 0.19 9.48 4.01
N ILE A 140 -1.08 9.80 4.28
CA ILE A 140 -2.17 9.63 3.31
C ILE A 140 -1.94 10.49 2.08
N SER A 141 -1.57 11.77 2.27
CA SER A 141 -1.23 12.68 1.17
C SER A 141 -0.08 12.14 0.31
N LEU A 142 0.99 11.66 0.93
CA LEU A 142 2.12 11.06 0.21
C LEU A 142 1.70 9.81 -0.60
N ILE A 143 0.73 9.04 -0.11
CA ILE A 143 0.20 7.88 -0.83
C ILE A 143 -0.64 8.35 -2.01
N SER A 144 -1.50 9.35 -1.86
CA SER A 144 -2.26 9.92 -2.98
C SER A 144 -1.36 10.56 -4.03
N ASP A 145 -0.24 11.18 -3.62
CA ASP A 145 0.72 11.79 -4.54
C ASP A 145 1.38 10.78 -5.48
N LYS A 146 1.42 9.49 -5.10
CA LYS A 146 1.88 8.41 -6.00
C LYS A 146 0.99 8.24 -7.24
N LEU A 147 -0.24 8.77 -7.23
CA LEU A 147 -1.11 8.77 -8.40
C LEU A 147 -0.77 9.87 -9.41
N MET A 148 0.03 10.88 -9.04
CA MET A 148 0.34 12.00 -9.94
C MET A 148 0.96 11.57 -11.28
N PRO A 149 1.90 10.61 -11.34
CA PRO A 149 2.41 10.08 -12.60
C PRO A 149 1.31 9.40 -13.42
N VAL A 150 0.46 8.58 -12.78
CA VAL A 150 -0.64 7.86 -13.43
C VAL A 150 -1.67 8.82 -14.01
N ILE A 151 -2.01 9.88 -13.26
CA ILE A 151 -2.91 10.95 -13.73
C ILE A 151 -2.29 11.69 -14.93
N THR A 152 -0.98 11.96 -14.87
CA THR A 152 -0.27 12.64 -15.96
C THR A 152 -0.24 11.79 -17.22
N GLU A 153 0.03 10.49 -17.08
CA GLU A 153 -0.02 9.53 -18.19
C GLU A 153 -1.42 9.44 -18.77
N TRP A 154 -2.46 9.32 -17.93
CA TRP A 154 -3.85 9.29 -18.37
C TRP A 154 -4.25 10.58 -19.10
N ARG A 155 -3.79 11.75 -18.65
CA ARG A 155 -4.05 13.03 -19.31
C ARG A 155 -3.37 13.15 -20.68
N ASN A 156 -2.22 12.50 -20.86
CA ASN A 156 -1.42 12.55 -22.09
C ASN A 156 -1.65 11.34 -23.01
N ARG A 157 -2.58 10.46 -22.66
CA ARG A 157 -2.87 9.27 -23.46
C ARG A 157 -3.36 9.66 -24.86
N PRO A 158 -3.02 8.89 -25.91
CA PRO A 158 -3.54 9.13 -27.24
C PRO A 158 -5.06 8.92 -27.27
N LEU A 159 -5.78 9.83 -27.90
CA LEU A 159 -7.22 9.75 -28.14
C LEU A 159 -7.51 9.17 -29.53
N GLU A 160 -8.74 8.68 -29.73
CA GLU A 160 -9.18 8.27 -31.07
C GLU A 160 -9.25 9.48 -32.02
N SER A 161 -9.11 9.23 -33.32
CA SER A 161 -9.09 10.29 -34.33
C SER A 161 -10.41 11.04 -34.47
N VAL A 162 -11.54 10.38 -34.13
CA VAL A 162 -12.89 10.91 -34.32
C VAL A 162 -13.79 10.49 -33.15
N TYR A 163 -14.48 11.47 -32.56
CA TYR A 163 -15.57 11.27 -31.60
C TYR A 163 -16.85 11.86 -32.17
N PRO A 164 -17.85 11.04 -32.55
CA PRO A 164 -19.11 11.54 -33.11
C PRO A 164 -19.86 12.53 -32.22
N ILE A 165 -19.77 12.39 -30.90
CA ILE A 165 -20.45 13.25 -29.94
C ILE A 165 -19.47 13.60 -28.82
N VAL A 166 -19.43 14.88 -28.44
CA VAL A 166 -18.66 15.37 -27.30
C VAL A 166 -19.57 16.23 -26.43
N PHE A 167 -19.55 15.95 -25.13
CA PHE A 167 -20.21 16.71 -24.09
C PHE A 167 -19.18 17.51 -23.31
N LEU A 168 -19.53 18.76 -23.00
CA LEU A 168 -18.77 19.64 -22.14
C LEU A 168 -19.63 19.99 -20.94
N ASP A 169 -19.12 19.73 -19.74
CA ASP A 169 -19.77 20.09 -18.49
C ASP A 169 -18.79 20.85 -17.58
N ALA A 170 -19.33 21.70 -16.71
CA ALA A 170 -18.56 22.56 -15.82
C ALA A 170 -19.12 22.51 -14.40
N MET A 171 -18.29 22.07 -13.45
CA MET A 171 -18.64 22.06 -12.02
C MET A 171 -17.81 23.10 -11.27
N HIS A 172 -18.44 23.87 -10.38
CA HIS A 172 -17.75 24.91 -9.62
C HIS A 172 -17.29 24.39 -8.27
N PHE A 173 -15.98 24.46 -8.01
CA PHE A 173 -15.39 24.10 -6.73
C PHE A 173 -14.78 25.33 -6.04
N LYS A 174 -14.82 25.34 -4.70
CA LYS A 174 -14.08 26.33 -3.89
C LYS A 174 -12.67 25.81 -3.68
N VAL A 175 -11.69 26.51 -4.26
CA VAL A 175 -10.27 26.17 -4.14
C VAL A 175 -9.49 27.32 -3.54
N ARG A 176 -8.46 27.01 -2.76
CA ARG A 176 -7.56 28.00 -2.15
C ARG A 176 -6.31 28.10 -3.02
N ILE A 177 -6.08 29.27 -3.62
CA ILE A 177 -4.92 29.59 -4.46
C ILE A 177 -4.33 30.87 -3.90
N GLU A 178 -3.01 30.91 -3.67
CA GLU A 178 -2.30 32.08 -3.12
C GLU A 178 -2.95 32.63 -1.83
N GLY A 179 -3.46 31.75 -0.98
CA GLY A 179 -4.12 32.11 0.28
C GLY A 179 -5.56 32.61 0.15
N LYS A 180 -6.07 32.84 -1.07
CA LYS A 180 -7.46 33.27 -1.30
C LYS A 180 -8.34 32.10 -1.74
N VAL A 181 -9.51 31.97 -1.12
CA VAL A 181 -10.53 31.01 -1.55
C VAL A 181 -11.32 31.62 -2.72
N SER A 182 -11.29 30.96 -3.87
CA SER A 182 -12.02 31.38 -5.07
C SER A 182 -12.87 30.25 -5.63
N SER A 183 -14.00 30.58 -6.25
CA SER A 183 -14.79 29.62 -7.03
C SER A 183 -14.09 29.44 -8.37
N ARG A 184 -13.74 28.20 -8.74
CA ARG A 184 -13.17 27.85 -10.04
C ARG A 184 -14.06 26.83 -10.74
N ALA A 185 -14.22 26.99 -12.04
CA ALA A 185 -14.88 26.00 -12.88
C ALA A 185 -13.90 24.85 -13.20
N PHE A 186 -14.37 23.63 -13.04
CA PHE A 186 -13.72 22.40 -13.43
C PHE A 186 -14.49 21.82 -14.61
N TYR A 187 -13.87 21.85 -15.78
CA TYR A 187 -14.45 21.37 -17.02
C TYR A 187 -14.17 19.90 -17.20
N SER A 188 -15.21 19.12 -17.49
CA SER A 188 -15.09 17.74 -17.91
C SER A 188 -15.51 17.60 -19.37
N VAL A 189 -14.68 16.90 -20.13
CA VAL A 189 -14.92 16.60 -21.55
C VAL A 189 -15.22 15.12 -21.67
N LEU A 190 -16.43 14.77 -22.11
CA LEU A 190 -16.86 13.38 -22.29
C LEU A 190 -17.15 13.13 -23.77
N GLY A 191 -16.46 12.16 -24.36
CA GLY A 191 -16.64 11.73 -25.74
C GLY A 191 -17.44 10.44 -25.84
N VAL A 192 -18.19 10.28 -26.91
CA VAL A 192 -18.72 8.99 -27.36
C VAL A 192 -17.91 8.56 -28.56
N ASN A 193 -17.30 7.39 -28.52
CA ASN A 193 -16.50 6.89 -29.65
C ASN A 193 -17.36 6.26 -30.76
N ASN A 194 -16.74 5.83 -31.86
CA ASN A 194 -17.44 5.21 -32.99
C ASN A 194 -18.17 3.89 -32.64
N GLN A 195 -17.84 3.28 -31.50
CA GLN A 195 -18.48 2.07 -30.99
C GLN A 195 -19.62 2.37 -30.00
N GLY A 196 -19.96 3.66 -29.80
CA GLY A 196 -20.99 4.09 -28.87
C GLY A 196 -20.56 4.05 -27.39
N ARG A 197 -19.27 3.86 -27.09
CA ARG A 197 -18.74 3.86 -25.71
C ARG A 197 -18.45 5.29 -25.26
N LYS A 198 -18.89 5.61 -24.04
CA LYS A 198 -18.60 6.88 -23.37
C LYS A 198 -17.25 6.81 -22.69
N GLU A 199 -16.47 7.87 -22.82
CA GLU A 199 -15.20 8.02 -22.12
C GLU A 199 -14.90 9.48 -21.79
N ILE A 200 -14.19 9.70 -20.68
CA ILE A 200 -13.71 11.03 -20.32
C ILE A 200 -12.44 11.31 -21.13
N LEU A 201 -12.49 12.33 -21.98
CA LEU A 201 -11.38 12.74 -22.84
C LEU A 201 -10.39 13.63 -22.09
N GLY A 202 -10.87 14.44 -21.15
CA GLY A 202 -10.03 15.35 -20.39
C GLY A 202 -10.77 16.03 -19.25
N LEU A 203 -9.97 16.51 -18.30
CA LEU A 203 -10.40 17.26 -17.13
C LEU A 203 -9.53 18.51 -17.03
N TYR A 204 -10.14 19.68 -16.95
CA TYR A 204 -9.44 20.97 -16.99
C TYR A 204 -9.93 21.89 -15.88
N LEU A 205 -9.00 22.45 -15.11
CA LEU A 205 -9.31 23.46 -14.11
C LEU A 205 -9.14 24.85 -14.72
N SER A 206 -10.17 25.70 -14.61
CA SER A 206 -10.13 27.06 -15.13
C SER A 206 -9.27 27.98 -14.26
N GLU A 207 -8.23 28.58 -14.86
CA GLU A 207 -7.42 29.60 -14.21
C GLU A 207 -8.03 31.01 -14.27
N ASN A 208 -9.01 31.26 -15.15
CA ASN A 208 -9.84 32.47 -15.23
C ASN A 208 -10.92 32.28 -16.29
N GLU A 209 -12.01 33.08 -16.24
CA GLU A 209 -12.92 33.26 -17.38
C GLU A 209 -12.17 34.00 -18.50
N GLY A 210 -11.38 33.28 -19.29
CA GLY A 210 -10.63 33.86 -20.41
C GLY A 210 -10.49 32.86 -21.54
N SER A 211 -10.72 33.32 -22.77
CA SER A 211 -10.68 32.52 -24.01
C SER A 211 -9.27 32.16 -24.48
N ARG A 212 -8.26 32.19 -23.61
CA ARG A 212 -6.88 31.84 -23.97
C ARG A 212 -6.60 30.41 -23.56
N PHE A 213 -6.73 29.54 -24.55
CA PHE A 213 -6.20 28.18 -24.59
C PHE A 213 -4.67 28.19 -24.60
#